data_AF-A0A1J9P429-F1
#
_entry.id   AF-A0A1J9P429-F1
#
_cell.length_a   1.000
_cell.length_b   1.000
_cell.length_c   1.000
_cell.angle_alpha   90.00
_cell.angle_beta   90.00
_cell.angle_gamma   90.00
#
_symmetry.space_group_name_H-M   'P 1'
#
loop_
_entity.id
_entity.type
_entity.pdbx_description
1 polymer ?
#
loop_
_entity_poly.entity_id
_entity_poly.type
_entity_poly.pdbx_seq_one_letter_code
_entity_poly.pdbx_strand_id
1 'polypeptide(L)'
;MNVSLAQVFSTPLSTLRFHEVTAFSREILEGLSYIHDLHITHGQLNSENVLLSAETAAIKIDRHILNFKLLANIRSVNTMITECLEPYMILRHEDILISENFPDNLHEFQTRTRTTSASELLKHDFLQLSSGPQCLKCYIRTAQESAPKNLEILTE
;
A
#
# COMPACT_ATOMS: atom_id res chain seq x y z
N MET A 1 -14.55 -5.58 10.64
CA MET A 1 -13.30 -6.39 10.57
C MET A 1 -12.40 -5.81 9.48
N ASN A 2 -11.10 -5.68 9.70
CA ASN A 2 -10.15 -5.13 8.71
C ASN A 2 -9.27 -6.25 8.14
N VAL A 3 -8.70 -6.03 6.96
CA VAL A 3 -7.69 -6.90 6.33
C VAL A 3 -6.43 -6.10 6.04
N SER A 4 -5.25 -6.72 6.04
CA SER A 4 -4.03 -6.04 5.60
C SER A 4 -3.94 -5.97 4.07
N LEU A 5 -3.15 -5.04 3.55
CA LEU A 5 -2.87 -4.94 2.12
C LEU A 5 -2.13 -6.19 1.61
N ALA A 6 -1.28 -6.80 2.44
CA ALA A 6 -0.64 -8.08 2.16
C ALA A 6 -1.66 -9.23 1.97
N GLN A 7 -2.72 -9.27 2.78
CA GLN A 7 -3.82 -10.23 2.60
C GLN A 7 -4.57 -9.99 1.30
N VAL A 8 -4.75 -8.72 0.90
CA VAL A 8 -5.34 -8.35 -0.40
C VAL A 8 -4.47 -8.84 -1.57
N PHE A 9 -3.15 -8.65 -1.50
CA PHE A 9 -2.21 -9.12 -2.52
C PHE A 9 -2.16 -10.65 -2.64
N SER A 10 -2.47 -11.35 -1.54
CA SER A 10 -2.49 -12.81 -1.49
C SER A 10 -3.82 -13.42 -1.96
N THR A 11 -4.81 -12.61 -2.33
CA THR A 11 -6.09 -13.13 -2.83
C THR A 11 -5.92 -13.82 -4.18
N PRO A 12 -6.74 -14.85 -4.49
CA PRO A 12 -6.71 -15.50 -5.81
C PRO A 12 -7.32 -14.63 -6.92
N LEU A 13 -7.70 -13.38 -6.61
CA LEU A 13 -8.10 -12.43 -7.63
C LEU A 13 -6.87 -12.06 -8.45
N SER A 14 -7.06 -11.81 -9.75
CA SER A 14 -5.99 -11.32 -10.61
C SER A 14 -5.30 -10.11 -9.98
N THR A 15 -3.99 -9.97 -10.24
CA THR A 15 -3.16 -8.82 -9.83
C THR A 15 -3.92 -7.50 -9.97
N LEU A 16 -3.76 -6.59 -9.00
CA LEU A 16 -4.40 -5.28 -9.03
C LEU A 16 -4.01 -4.51 -10.29
N ARG A 17 -4.99 -3.81 -10.86
CA ARG A 17 -4.82 -2.91 -12.00
C ARG A 17 -4.27 -1.57 -11.54
N PHE A 18 -3.72 -0.78 -12.47
CA PHE A 18 -3.13 0.53 -12.17
C PHE A 18 -4.06 1.48 -11.38
N HIS A 19 -5.34 1.56 -11.73
CA HIS A 19 -6.29 2.43 -11.02
C HIS A 19 -6.56 1.98 -9.57
N GLU A 20 -6.43 0.68 -9.26
CA GLU A 20 -6.53 0.13 -7.90
C GLU A 20 -5.23 0.37 -7.12
N VAL A 21 -4.09 0.25 -7.79
CA VAL A 21 -2.77 0.54 -7.20
C VAL A 21 -2.65 2.02 -6.82
N THR A 22 -3.10 2.91 -7.70
CA THR A 22 -3.11 4.35 -7.46
C THR A 22 -4.12 4.73 -6.37
N ALA A 23 -5.24 4.00 -6.24
CA ALA A 23 -6.19 4.19 -5.16
C ALA A 23 -5.57 3.95 -3.78
N PHE A 24 -4.93 2.80 -3.54
CA PHE A 24 -4.32 2.57 -2.23
C PHE A 24 -3.10 3.47 -1.99
N SER A 25 -2.29 3.71 -3.03
CA SER A 25 -1.08 4.54 -2.92
C SER A 25 -1.43 5.97 -2.50
N ARG A 26 -2.49 6.53 -3.07
CA ARG A 26 -2.98 7.87 -2.73
C ARG A 26 -3.43 7.95 -1.28
N GLU A 27 -4.28 7.05 -0.82
CA GLU A 27 -4.78 7.06 0.56
C GLU A 27 -3.66 6.91 1.59
N ILE A 28 -2.67 6.05 1.32
CA ILE A 28 -1.48 5.90 2.17
C ILE A 28 -0.69 7.22 2.20
N LEU A 29 -0.49 7.87 1.05
CA LEU A 29 0.26 9.12 0.97
C LEU A 29 -0.49 10.29 1.62
N GLU A 30 -1.82 10.34 1.56
CA GLU A 30 -2.63 11.31 2.30
C GLU A 30 -2.47 11.11 3.81
N GLY A 31 -2.54 9.86 4.29
CA GLY A 31 -2.25 9.51 5.68
C GLY A 31 -0.82 9.88 6.11
N LEU A 32 0.18 9.59 5.26
CA LEU A 32 1.58 9.95 5.50
C LEU A 32 1.78 11.46 5.53
N SER A 33 1.16 12.22 4.61
CA SER A 33 1.23 13.68 4.61
C SER A 33 0.71 14.24 5.92
N TYR A 34 -0.44 13.75 6.38
CA TYR A 34 -1.03 14.19 7.65
C TYR A 34 -0.12 13.94 8.86
N ILE A 35 0.44 12.73 8.99
CA ILE A 35 1.32 12.44 10.14
C ILE A 35 2.67 13.18 10.04
N HIS A 36 3.19 13.39 8.83
CA HIS A 36 4.42 14.15 8.60
C HIS A 36 4.24 15.62 8.96
N ASP A 37 3.06 16.22 8.70
CA ASP A 37 2.71 17.57 9.13
C ASP A 37 2.65 17.68 10.67
N LEU A 38 2.35 16.59 11.36
CA LEU A 38 2.42 16.47 12.82
C LEU A 38 3.84 16.11 13.34
N HIS A 39 4.84 16.06 12.46
CA HIS A 39 6.20 15.63 12.75
C HIS A 39 6.31 14.20 13.31
N ILE A 40 5.36 13.33 12.96
CA ILE A 40 5.33 11.92 13.33
C ILE A 40 5.81 11.09 12.15
N THR A 41 6.74 10.16 12.41
CA THR A 41 7.09 9.10 11.46
C THR A 41 6.48 7.78 11.92
N HIS A 42 5.83 7.04 11.02
CA HIS A 42 5.40 5.66 11.29
C HIS A 42 6.59 4.74 11.59
N GLY A 43 7.57 4.64 10.69
CA GLY A 43 8.84 3.94 10.96
C GLY A 43 8.85 2.45 10.59
N GLN A 44 7.69 1.82 10.39
CA GLN A 44 7.59 0.46 9.83
C GLN A 44 6.42 0.33 8.85
N LEU A 45 6.37 1.20 7.83
CA LEU A 45 5.33 1.10 6.81
C LEU A 45 5.64 -0.07 5.87
N ASN A 46 4.69 -1.00 5.72
CA ASN A 46 4.71 -2.12 4.78
C ASN A 46 3.27 -2.58 4.51
N SER A 47 3.08 -3.54 3.60
CA SER A 47 1.75 -4.04 3.21
C SER A 47 1.02 -4.78 4.34
N GLU A 48 1.73 -5.28 5.36
CA GLU A 48 1.16 -5.91 6.55
C GLU A 48 0.53 -4.88 7.51
N ASN A 49 1.18 -3.71 7.63
CA ASN A 49 0.79 -2.64 8.56
C ASN A 49 -0.15 -1.59 7.93
N VAL A 50 -0.63 -1.83 6.70
CA VAL A 50 -1.66 -1.03 6.04
C VAL A 50 -2.96 -1.83 6.05
N LEU A 51 -3.96 -1.34 6.79
CA LEU A 51 -5.23 -2.00 7.02
C LEU A 51 -6.34 -1.39 6.16
N LEU A 52 -7.16 -2.23 5.55
CA LEU A 52 -8.33 -1.84 4.78
C LEU A 52 -9.60 -2.23 5.52
N SER A 53 -10.52 -1.28 5.67
CA SER A 53 -11.82 -1.52 6.29
C SER A 53 -12.77 -2.17 5.29
N ALA A 54 -13.38 -3.31 5.65
CA ALA A 54 -14.37 -3.93 4.80
C ALA A 54 -15.71 -3.20 4.72
N GLU A 55 -16.03 -2.39 5.73
CA GLU A 55 -17.28 -1.63 5.79
C GLU A 55 -17.20 -0.39 4.90
N THR A 56 -16.09 0.34 4.99
CA THR A 56 -15.95 1.65 4.33
C THR A 56 -14.98 1.64 3.14
N ALA A 57 -14.21 0.57 2.95
CA ALA A 57 -13.02 0.51 2.09
C ALA A 57 -11.88 1.47 2.49
N ALA A 58 -12.02 2.20 3.61
CA ALA A 58 -11.02 3.16 4.04
C ALA A 58 -9.70 2.48 4.38
N ILE A 59 -8.60 3.11 3.99
CA ILE A 59 -7.24 2.63 4.28
C ILE A 59 -6.73 3.33 5.54
N LYS A 60 -6.16 2.54 6.44
CA LYS A 60 -5.62 2.99 7.72
C LYS A 60 -4.20 2.47 7.86
N ILE A 61 -3.30 3.36 8.24
CA ILE A 61 -1.94 2.97 8.63
C ILE A 61 -2.03 2.53 10.09
N ASP A 62 -1.65 1.29 10.39
CA ASP A 62 -1.63 0.79 11.76
C ASP A 62 -0.68 1.65 12.61
N ARG A 63 -0.87 1.75 13.92
CA ARG A 63 -0.08 2.65 14.77
C ARG A 63 1.08 1.87 15.41
N HIS A 64 2.15 1.66 14.67
CA HIS A 64 3.48 1.47 15.26
C HIS A 64 4.24 2.80 15.10
N ILE A 65 4.48 3.53 16.19
CA ILE A 65 5.26 4.78 16.17
C ILE A 65 6.70 4.41 16.56
N LEU A 66 7.60 4.38 15.59
CA LEU A 66 9.04 4.26 15.83
C LEU A 66 9.75 5.52 15.32
N ASN A 67 10.73 5.99 16.09
CA ASN A 67 11.50 7.22 15.86
C ASN A 67 12.52 7.08 14.69
N PHE A 68 12.05 6.75 13.48
CA PHE A 68 12.88 6.65 12.28
C PHE A 68 12.56 7.75 11.26
N LYS A 69 13.43 7.91 10.23
CA LYS A 69 13.42 9.04 9.28
C LYS A 69 12.18 9.04 8.35
N LEU A 70 11.58 10.22 8.15
CA LEU A 70 10.41 10.49 7.28
C LEU A 70 10.50 9.87 5.86
N LEU A 71 11.67 9.91 5.23
CA LEU A 71 11.89 9.38 3.87
C LEU A 71 11.76 7.86 3.77
N ALA A 72 11.89 7.13 4.88
CA ALA A 72 11.73 5.67 4.89
C ALA A 72 10.29 5.27 4.54
N ASN A 73 9.29 6.01 5.03
CA ASN A 73 7.87 5.69 4.80
C ASN A 73 7.49 5.81 3.32
N ILE A 74 8.01 6.82 2.63
CA ILE A 74 7.68 7.06 1.21
C ILE A 74 8.27 5.94 0.34
N ARG A 75 9.48 5.47 0.64
CA ARG A 75 10.09 4.33 -0.04
C ARG A 75 9.28 3.05 0.17
N SER A 76 8.70 2.85 1.34
CA SER A 76 7.81 1.72 1.60
C SER A 76 6.58 1.70 0.70
N VAL A 77 6.02 2.87 0.34
CA VAL A 77 4.91 2.95 -0.64
C VAL A 77 5.35 2.40 -1.99
N ASN A 78 6.55 2.80 -2.45
CA ASN A 78 7.13 2.26 -3.67
C ASN A 78 7.32 0.74 -3.61
N THR A 79 7.84 0.23 -2.49
CA THR A 79 8.00 -1.22 -2.27
C THR A 79 6.67 -1.96 -2.36
N MET A 80 5.59 -1.44 -1.77
CA MET A 80 4.25 -2.04 -1.86
C MET A 80 3.69 -2.02 -3.28
N ILE A 81 3.94 -0.97 -4.06
CA ILE A 81 3.56 -0.91 -5.48
C ILE A 81 4.28 -2.01 -6.27
N THR A 82 5.59 -2.16 -6.07
CA THR A 82 6.38 -3.20 -6.73
C THR A 82 5.94 -4.60 -6.30
N GLU A 83 5.73 -4.83 -5.00
CA GLU A 83 5.19 -6.08 -4.47
C GLU A 83 3.86 -6.46 -5.12
N CYS A 84 2.98 -5.48 -5.30
CA CYS A 84 1.68 -5.69 -5.90
C CYS A 84 1.76 -6.00 -7.40
N LEU A 85 2.54 -5.23 -8.16
CA LEU A 85 2.56 -5.34 -9.62
C LEU A 85 3.45 -6.49 -10.11
N GLU A 86 4.51 -6.80 -9.36
CA GLU A 86 5.50 -7.82 -9.71
C GLU A 86 5.91 -8.64 -8.46
N PRO A 87 5.02 -9.50 -7.95
CA PRO A 87 5.26 -10.25 -6.71
C PRO A 87 6.50 -11.18 -6.77
N TYR A 88 6.96 -11.55 -7.97
CA TYR A 88 8.15 -12.39 -8.19
C TYR A 88 9.48 -11.61 -8.11
N MET A 89 9.47 -10.27 -8.12
CA MET A 89 10.68 -9.44 -8.04
C MET A 89 11.19 -9.23 -6.60
N ILE A 90 10.36 -9.49 -5.58
CA ILE A 90 10.70 -9.34 -4.15
C ILE A 90 11.86 -10.26 -3.73
N LEU A 91 12.06 -11.38 -4.44
CA LEU A 91 13.11 -12.36 -4.16
C LEU A 91 14.52 -11.88 -4.56
N ARG A 92 14.65 -10.80 -5.35
CA ARG A 92 15.95 -10.20 -5.67
C ARG A 92 16.20 -9.00 -4.77
N HIS A 93 16.57 -9.29 -3.53
CA HIS A 93 17.05 -8.31 -2.55
C HIS A 93 18.25 -7.54 -3.11
N GLU A 94 18.08 -6.25 -3.37
CA GLU A 94 18.87 -5.11 -2.82
C GLU A 94 18.76 -3.86 -3.68
N ASP A 95 18.29 -3.97 -4.92
CA ASP A 95 17.88 -2.82 -5.72
C ASP A 95 16.49 -3.10 -6.28
N ILE A 96 15.51 -2.28 -5.89
CA ILE A 96 14.19 -2.26 -6.54
C ILE A 96 14.45 -1.83 -7.99
N LEU A 97 14.72 -2.82 -8.85
CA LEU A 97 14.84 -2.64 -10.29
C LEU A 97 13.48 -2.14 -10.76
N ILE A 98 13.49 -0.97 -11.38
CA ILE A 98 12.29 -0.46 -12.02
C ILE A 98 12.10 -1.30 -13.28
N SER A 99 10.98 -2.02 -13.37
CA SER A 99 10.65 -2.84 -14.54
C SER A 99 10.51 -1.98 -15.78
N GLU A 100 11.19 -2.36 -16.87
CA GLU A 100 11.11 -1.69 -18.18
C GLU A 100 9.71 -1.75 -18.80
N ASN A 101 8.82 -2.60 -18.26
CA ASN A 101 7.47 -2.77 -18.76
C ASN A 101 6.46 -1.77 -18.17
N PHE A 102 6.88 -0.95 -17.19
CA PHE A 102 6.00 0.05 -16.62
C PHE A 102 5.91 1.31 -17.48
N PRO A 103 4.74 1.96 -17.52
CA PRO A 103 4.62 3.23 -18.21
C PRO A 103 5.54 4.29 -17.57
N ASP A 104 6.08 5.19 -18.39
CA ASP A 104 7.07 6.20 -17.98
C ASP A 104 6.61 7.00 -16.75
N ASN A 105 5.32 7.27 -16.63
CA ASN A 105 4.74 7.98 -15.50
C ASN A 105 4.87 7.22 -14.17
N LEU A 106 4.79 5.88 -14.17
CA LEU A 106 5.05 5.08 -12.99
C LEU A 106 6.56 5.09 -12.68
N HIS A 107 7.42 4.91 -13.69
CA HIS A 107 8.87 4.95 -13.49
C HIS A 107 9.35 6.28 -12.89
N GLU A 108 8.77 7.39 -13.35
CA GLU A 108 9.02 8.73 -12.80
C GLU A 108 8.53 8.82 -11.35
N PHE A 109 7.30 8.36 -11.08
CA PHE A 109 6.73 8.33 -9.74
C PHE A 109 7.63 7.55 -8.75
N GLN A 110 8.03 6.34 -9.13
CA GLN A 110 8.92 5.47 -8.34
C GLN A 110 10.27 6.15 -8.06
N THR A 111 10.82 6.88 -9.04
CA THR A 111 12.05 7.66 -8.86
C THR A 111 11.86 8.79 -7.85
N ARG A 112 10.75 9.54 -7.96
CA ARG A 112 10.42 10.66 -7.06
C ARG A 112 10.20 10.20 -5.61
N THR A 113 9.75 8.96 -5.38
CA THR A 113 9.61 8.41 -4.00
C THR A 113 10.91 8.43 -3.20
N ARG A 114 12.07 8.50 -3.85
CA ARG A 114 13.38 8.52 -3.18
C ARG A 114 13.78 9.90 -2.65
N THR A 115 13.21 10.97 -3.20
CA THR A 115 13.71 12.35 -3.04
C THR A 115 12.65 13.36 -2.62
N THR A 116 11.36 13.06 -2.76
CA THR A 116 10.27 14.01 -2.56
C THR A 116 9.40 13.66 -1.35
N SER A 117 8.63 14.63 -0.83
CA SER A 117 7.68 14.45 0.28
C SER A 117 6.37 13.81 -0.17
N ALA A 118 5.59 13.28 0.77
CA ALA A 118 4.26 12.72 0.49
C ALA A 118 3.32 13.77 -0.12
N SER A 119 3.32 15.00 0.40
CA SER A 119 2.55 16.14 -0.12
C SER A 119 2.89 16.51 -1.56
N GLU A 120 4.14 16.34 -1.99
CA GLU A 120 4.56 16.61 -3.35
C GLU A 120 4.22 15.44 -4.29
N LEU A 121 4.38 14.20 -3.81
CA LEU A 121 3.98 13.00 -4.57
C LEU A 121 2.49 12.95 -4.85
N LEU A 122 1.65 13.45 -3.93
CA LEU A 122 0.20 13.53 -4.12
C LEU A 122 -0.23 14.34 -5.35
N LYS A 123 0.64 15.22 -5.85
CA LYS A 123 0.38 16.02 -7.06
C LYS A 123 0.72 15.28 -8.36
N HIS A 124 1.37 14.12 -8.27
CA HIS A 124 1.86 13.39 -9.43
C HIS A 124 0.72 12.81 -10.28
N ASP A 125 0.84 12.91 -11.61
CA ASP A 125 -0.18 12.45 -12.58
C ASP A 125 -0.56 10.99 -12.40
N PHE A 126 0.40 10.16 -12.01
CA PHE A 126 0.16 8.75 -11.65
C PHE A 126 -0.99 8.59 -10.64
N LEU A 127 -1.04 9.42 -9.58
CA LEU A 127 -2.08 9.33 -8.55
C LEU A 127 -3.40 9.98 -8.96
N GLN A 128 -3.42 10.76 -10.04
CA GLN A 128 -4.66 11.31 -10.60
C GLN A 128 -5.52 10.23 -11.28
N LEU A 129 -4.95 9.05 -11.54
CA LEU A 129 -5.66 7.87 -12.04
C LEU A 129 -6.50 7.17 -10.96
N SER A 130 -6.40 7.59 -9.69
CA SER A 130 -7.13 6.98 -8.59
C SER A 130 -8.64 7.19 -8.72
N SER A 131 -9.38 6.09 -8.75
CA SER A 131 -10.86 6.07 -8.65
C SER A 131 -11.36 6.09 -7.20
N GLY A 132 -10.45 6.26 -6.23
CA GLY A 132 -10.74 6.17 -4.80
C GLY A 132 -10.81 4.74 -4.27
N PRO A 133 -10.82 4.56 -2.94
CA PRO A 133 -10.65 3.26 -2.29
C PRO A 133 -11.79 2.26 -2.53
N GLN A 134 -12.95 2.72 -3.02
CA GLN A 134 -14.12 1.86 -3.27
C GLN A 134 -13.85 0.77 -4.31
N CYS A 135 -12.90 0.96 -5.24
CA CYS A 135 -12.52 -0.06 -6.21
C CYS A 135 -11.89 -1.30 -5.55
N LEU A 136 -11.39 -1.18 -4.31
CA LEU A 136 -10.76 -2.27 -3.58
C LEU A 136 -11.76 -3.17 -2.84
N LYS A 137 -13.06 -2.84 -2.82
CA LYS A 137 -14.08 -3.57 -2.04
C LYS A 137 -14.13 -5.06 -2.33
N CYS A 138 -14.07 -5.46 -3.60
CA CYS A 138 -14.11 -6.87 -3.99
C CYS A 138 -12.89 -7.62 -3.43
N TYR A 139 -11.71 -7.01 -3.53
CA TYR A 139 -10.47 -7.58 -3.00
C TYR A 139 -10.49 -7.69 -1.47
N ILE A 140 -11.01 -6.67 -0.79
CA ILE A 140 -11.16 -6.68 0.67
C ILE A 140 -12.08 -7.82 1.10
N ARG A 141 -13.23 -7.98 0.44
CA ARG A 141 -14.18 -9.04 0.74
C ARG A 141 -13.59 -10.43 0.49
N THR A 142 -12.92 -10.63 -0.64
CA THR A 142 -12.28 -11.91 -0.93
C THR A 142 -11.15 -12.22 0.05
N ALA A 143 -10.36 -11.24 0.45
CA ALA A 143 -9.33 -11.41 1.49
C ALA A 143 -9.94 -11.85 2.82
N GLN A 144 -11.10 -11.30 3.21
CA GLN A 144 -11.82 -11.72 4.42
C GLN A 144 -12.35 -13.15 4.32
N GLU A 145 -12.95 -13.51 3.20
CA GLU A 145 -13.52 -14.84 2.98
C GLU A 145 -12.42 -15.92 2.88
N SER A 146 -11.23 -15.54 2.41
CA SER A 146 -10.06 -16.42 2.29
C SER A 146 -9.24 -16.52 3.59
N ALA A 147 -9.40 -15.58 4.51
CA ALA A 147 -8.78 -15.67 5.82
C ALA A 147 -9.33 -16.90 6.55
N PRO A 148 -8.48 -17.72 7.20
CA PRO A 148 -8.97 -18.82 8.00
C PRO A 148 -9.93 -18.24 9.04
N LYS A 149 -11.21 -18.61 8.97
CA LYS A 149 -12.15 -18.38 10.06
C LYS A 149 -11.46 -19.00 11.27
N ASN A 150 -11.04 -18.19 12.23
CA ASN A 150 -10.53 -18.70 13.49
C ASN A 150 -11.54 -19.74 13.95
N LEU A 151 -11.13 -21.00 13.93
CA LEU A 151 -11.86 -22.09 14.51
C LEU A 151 -12.03 -21.63 15.96
N GLU A 152 -13.26 -21.30 16.37
CA GLU A 152 -13.63 -21.30 17.77
C GLU A 152 -13.31 -22.71 18.26
N ILE A 153 -12.08 -22.91 18.74
CA ILE A 153 -11.75 -24.08 19.53
C ILE A 153 -12.55 -23.87 20.80
N LEU A 154 -13.71 -24.54 20.85
CA LEU A 154 -14.44 -24.80 22.06
C LEU A 154 -13.43 -25.18 23.14
N THR A 155 -13.31 -24.32 24.14
CA THR A 155 -12.79 -24.69 25.45
C THR A 155 -13.74 -25.74 26.00
N GLU A 156 -13.31 -27.00 26.02
CA GLU A 156 -13.80 -27.99 26.98
C GLU A 156 -13.16 -27.76 28.36
#